data_AF-A0A7Y9T775-F1
#
_entry.id   AF-A0A7Y9T775-F1
#
_cell.length_a   1.000
_cell.length_b   1.000
_cell.length_c   1.000
_cell.angle_alpha   90.00
_cell.angle_beta   90.00
_cell.angle_gamma   90.00
#
_symmetry.space_group_name_H-M   'P 1'
#
loop_
_entity.id
_entity.type
_entity.pdbx_description
1 polymer ?
#
loop_
_entity_poly.entity_id
_entity_poly.type
_entity_poly.pdbx_seq_one_letter_code
_entity_poly.pdbx_strand_id
1 'polypeptide(L)'
;MVFDLYKVASDYIVDPAALRAGDLASELNERQDSPFLAYVNFPGAPKGKKGLALSTIVSALKPLVEEKGVFEQVGLTELSMQSQFLVNFFSVLRDAYGAEWESSSNVFRMAAGFVGALEFVKNKLVVHCNLTGDFTAAAIAAVVKMSPGSLIRRESIEGLQGRRAFSFVANALDDMFDPNDQKGRKIKV
;
A
#
# COMPACT_ATOMS: atom_id res chain seq x y z
N MET A 1 44.77 32.23 -3.75
CA MET A 1 43.61 32.14 -4.66
C MET A 1 42.92 30.82 -4.40
N VAL A 2 41.64 30.89 -4.04
CA VAL A 2 40.76 29.73 -3.84
C VAL A 2 40.45 29.15 -5.22
N PHE A 3 40.74 27.87 -5.42
CA PHE A 3 40.22 27.12 -6.57
C PHE A 3 39.15 26.15 -6.09
N ASP A 4 38.00 26.34 -6.72
CA ASP A 4 36.71 25.72 -6.49
C ASP A 4 36.76 24.22 -6.89
N LEU A 5 36.72 23.34 -5.89
CA LEU A 5 36.70 21.88 -6.06
C LEU A 5 35.28 21.30 -6.09
N TYR A 6 34.24 22.13 -6.19
CA TYR A 6 32.84 21.69 -6.39
C TYR A 6 32.56 21.04 -7.77
N LYS A 7 33.60 20.56 -8.48
CA LYS A 7 33.50 19.90 -9.79
C LYS A 7 33.82 18.40 -9.81
N VAL A 8 33.71 17.71 -8.67
CA VAL A 8 33.68 16.24 -8.61
C VAL A 8 32.48 15.73 -7.79
N ALA A 9 31.32 16.33 -7.99
CA ALA A 9 30.05 15.83 -7.48
C ALA A 9 29.10 15.54 -8.65
N SER A 10 29.56 14.77 -9.63
CA SER A 10 28.71 14.25 -10.71
C SER A 10 28.18 12.87 -10.33
N ASP A 11 26.86 12.82 -10.20
CA ASP A 11 25.98 11.74 -10.68
C ASP A 11 25.85 10.44 -9.86
N TYR A 12 25.26 10.54 -8.67
CA TYR A 12 24.12 9.70 -8.25
C TYR A 12 23.40 10.42 -7.11
N ILE A 13 22.56 11.42 -7.44
CA ILE A 13 21.55 11.89 -6.48
C ILE A 13 20.54 10.75 -6.38
N VAL A 14 20.79 9.81 -5.47
CA VAL A 14 19.84 8.75 -5.19
C VAL A 14 18.62 9.40 -4.56
N ASP A 15 17.49 9.30 -5.26
CA ASP A 15 16.21 9.84 -4.80
C ASP A 15 15.85 9.25 -3.41
N PRO A 16 15.83 10.07 -2.34
CA PRO A 16 15.58 9.58 -0.98
C PRO A 16 14.22 8.89 -0.84
N ALA A 17 13.19 9.36 -1.58
CA ALA A 17 11.87 8.75 -1.56
C ALA A 17 11.89 7.36 -2.23
N ALA A 18 12.71 7.19 -3.27
CA ALA A 18 12.90 5.89 -3.91
C ALA A 18 13.61 4.89 -3.00
N LEU A 19 14.62 5.34 -2.24
CA LEU A 19 15.27 4.49 -1.22
C LEU A 19 14.28 4.06 -0.15
N ARG A 20 13.54 5.03 0.40
CA ARG A 20 12.55 4.75 1.44
C ARG A 20 11.43 3.81 0.96
N ALA A 21 10.94 4.01 -0.25
CA ALA A 21 9.98 3.10 -0.86
C ALA A 21 10.57 1.70 -1.12
N GLY A 22 11.87 1.61 -1.39
CA GLY A 22 12.64 0.35 -1.45
C GLY A 22 12.70 -0.36 -0.11
N ASP A 23 13.00 0.37 0.97
CA ASP A 23 13.01 -0.19 2.34
C ASP A 23 11.64 -0.73 2.73
N LEU A 24 10.56 0.00 2.43
CA LEU A 24 9.19 -0.47 2.63
C LEU A 24 8.87 -1.72 1.81
N ALA A 25 9.37 -1.82 0.58
CA ALA A 25 9.19 -3.01 -0.24
C ALA A 25 9.90 -4.24 0.37
N SER A 26 11.07 -4.04 0.97
CA SER A 26 11.78 -5.08 1.74
C SER A 26 11.00 -5.49 2.98
N GLU A 27 10.51 -4.53 3.77
CA GLU A 27 9.66 -4.79 4.93
C GLU A 27 8.41 -5.61 4.57
N LEU A 28 7.71 -5.24 3.49
CA LEU A 28 6.55 -5.98 3.00
C LEU A 28 6.90 -7.39 2.51
N ASN A 29 8.13 -7.62 2.05
CA ASN A 29 8.56 -8.93 1.56
C ASN A 29 9.13 -9.84 2.66
N GLU A 30 9.71 -9.29 3.72
CA GLU A 30 10.50 -10.05 4.69
C GLU A 30 9.76 -10.32 6.00
N ARG A 31 8.84 -9.44 6.39
CA ARG A 31 8.07 -9.60 7.62
C ARG A 31 7.15 -10.82 7.56
N GLN A 32 7.18 -11.64 8.62
CA GLN A 32 6.37 -12.87 8.71
C GLN A 32 4.86 -12.60 8.75
N ASP A 33 4.45 -11.47 9.32
CA ASP A 33 3.05 -11.06 9.40
C ASP A 33 2.54 -10.38 8.12
N SER A 34 3.44 -10.06 7.18
CA SER A 34 3.10 -9.38 5.94
C SER A 34 2.30 -10.29 4.99
N PRO A 35 1.17 -9.79 4.43
CA PRO A 35 0.46 -10.45 3.33
C PRO A 35 1.27 -10.64 2.04
N PHE A 36 2.42 -9.95 1.91
CA PHE A 36 3.32 -10.04 0.76
C PHE A 36 4.63 -10.77 1.06
N LEU A 37 4.68 -11.55 2.16
CA LEU A 37 5.86 -12.33 2.52
C LEU A 37 6.40 -13.14 1.31
N ALA A 38 7.68 -12.95 1.01
CA ALA A 38 8.41 -13.53 -0.11
C ALA A 38 7.79 -13.28 -1.51
N TYR A 39 6.85 -12.35 -1.66
CA TYR A 39 6.08 -12.11 -2.89
C TYR A 39 6.64 -10.99 -3.77
N VAL A 40 7.68 -10.29 -3.33
CA VAL A 40 8.32 -9.24 -4.15
C VAL A 40 9.43 -9.85 -5.01
N ASN A 41 9.45 -9.42 -6.27
CA ASN A 41 10.45 -9.79 -7.26
C ASN A 41 11.58 -8.75 -7.26
N PHE A 42 12.61 -9.02 -6.46
CA PHE A 42 13.86 -8.26 -6.43
C PHE A 42 14.75 -8.58 -7.64
N PRO A 43 15.67 -7.67 -8.03
CA PRO A 43 16.69 -7.96 -9.04
C PRO A 43 17.45 -9.25 -8.71
N GLY A 44 17.63 -10.11 -9.70
CA GLY A 44 18.28 -11.42 -9.51
C GLY A 44 17.33 -12.53 -9.01
N ALA A 45 16.04 -12.26 -8.81
CA ALA A 45 15.07 -13.31 -8.50
C ALA A 45 15.03 -14.39 -9.60
N PRO A 46 14.79 -15.67 -9.24
CA PRO A 46 14.69 -16.76 -10.21
C PRO A 46 13.66 -16.47 -11.30
N LYS A 47 13.99 -16.83 -12.55
CA LYS A 47 13.05 -16.70 -13.68
C LYS A 47 11.77 -17.47 -13.38
N GLY A 48 10.62 -16.82 -13.57
CA GLY A 48 9.31 -17.42 -13.33
C GLY A 48 8.80 -17.32 -11.90
N LYS A 49 9.53 -16.67 -10.97
CA LYS A 49 8.99 -16.34 -9.64
C LYS A 49 7.74 -15.46 -9.81
N LYS A 50 6.59 -15.97 -9.35
CA LYS A 50 5.36 -15.18 -9.24
C LYS A 50 5.56 -14.12 -8.16
N GLY A 51 5.15 -12.88 -8.46
CA GLY A 51 5.34 -11.78 -7.53
C GLY A 51 5.13 -10.42 -8.15
N LEU A 52 5.08 -9.41 -7.29
CA LEU A 52 5.05 -8.00 -7.70
C LEU A 52 6.47 -7.53 -8.02
N ALA A 53 6.64 -6.85 -9.15
CA ALA A 53 7.93 -6.25 -9.50
C ALA A 53 8.29 -5.15 -8.50
N LEU A 54 9.53 -5.14 -8.01
CA LEU A 54 10.03 -4.10 -7.09
C LEU A 54 9.79 -2.68 -7.65
N SER A 55 10.01 -2.48 -8.95
CA SER A 55 9.78 -1.18 -9.61
C SER A 55 8.33 -0.70 -9.51
N THR A 56 7.35 -1.61 -9.54
CA THR A 56 5.93 -1.27 -9.38
C THR A 56 5.65 -0.82 -7.94
N ILE A 57 6.18 -1.56 -6.96
CA ILE A 57 6.01 -1.24 -5.54
C ILE A 57 6.65 0.11 -5.22
N VAL A 58 7.90 0.31 -5.62
CA VAL A 58 8.64 1.55 -5.39
C VAL A 58 7.91 2.74 -6.02
N SER A 59 7.49 2.62 -7.28
CA SER A 59 6.76 3.71 -7.97
C SER A 59 5.44 4.06 -7.30
N ALA A 60 4.75 3.06 -6.73
CA ALA A 60 3.46 3.26 -6.06
C ALA A 60 3.60 3.81 -4.64
N LEU A 61 4.67 3.44 -3.92
CA LEU A 61 4.94 3.89 -2.55
C LEU A 61 5.58 5.28 -2.48
N LYS A 62 6.41 5.64 -3.48
CA LYS A 62 7.10 6.94 -3.52
C LYS A 62 6.21 8.15 -3.18
N PRO A 63 5.02 8.32 -3.77
CA PRO A 63 4.15 9.45 -3.46
C PRO A 63 3.59 9.48 -2.03
N LEU A 64 3.72 8.39 -1.27
CA LEU A 64 3.34 8.37 0.15
C LEU A 64 4.47 8.85 1.06
N VAL A 65 5.74 8.62 0.67
CA VAL A 65 6.95 8.83 1.48
C VAL A 65 7.86 9.95 1.00
N GLU A 66 7.53 10.60 -0.12
CA GLU A 66 8.24 11.81 -0.57
C GLU A 66 8.16 12.92 0.47
N GLU A 67 9.05 13.91 0.37
CA GLU A 67 9.01 15.09 1.26
C GLU A 67 7.65 15.77 1.15
N LYS A 68 7.01 16.04 2.29
CA LYS A 68 5.63 16.52 2.40
C LYS A 68 4.60 15.57 1.77
N GLY A 69 4.97 14.31 1.59
CA GLY A 69 4.08 13.22 1.18
C GLY A 69 3.04 12.93 2.25
N VAL A 70 2.04 12.12 1.90
CA VAL A 70 0.87 11.95 2.78
C VAL A 70 1.22 11.35 4.14
N PHE A 71 2.25 10.49 4.22
CA PHE A 71 2.68 9.92 5.49
C PHE A 71 3.32 10.95 6.41
N GLU A 72 4.17 11.84 5.88
CA GLU A 72 4.75 12.94 6.67
C GLU A 72 3.66 13.89 7.18
N GLN A 73 2.68 14.24 6.33
CA GLN A 73 1.58 15.13 6.71
C GLN A 73 0.71 14.61 7.85
N VAL A 74 0.63 13.28 8.02
CA VAL A 74 -0.11 12.63 9.11
C VAL A 74 0.79 12.15 10.26
N GLY A 75 2.07 12.50 10.25
CA GLY A 75 3.02 12.11 11.31
C GLY A 75 3.52 10.66 11.25
N LEU A 76 3.30 9.93 10.16
CA LEU A 76 3.90 8.62 9.90
C LEU A 76 5.31 8.77 9.31
N THR A 77 6.29 9.21 10.09
CA THR A 77 7.66 9.48 9.61
C THR A 77 8.60 8.28 9.69
N GLU A 78 8.37 7.37 10.65
CA GLU A 78 9.27 6.23 10.92
C GLU A 78 9.00 5.01 10.02
N LEU A 79 10.06 4.26 9.67
CA LEU A 79 9.95 3.13 8.73
C LEU A 79 9.01 2.07 9.28
N SER A 80 9.19 1.77 10.56
CA SER A 80 8.40 0.80 11.30
C SER A 80 6.92 1.17 11.36
N MET A 81 6.60 2.46 11.54
CA MET A 81 5.21 2.92 11.56
C MET A 81 4.57 2.82 10.17
N GLN A 82 5.29 3.26 9.14
CA GLN A 82 4.83 3.18 7.76
C GLN A 82 4.63 1.74 7.30
N SER A 83 5.61 0.85 7.58
CA SER A 83 5.51 -0.57 7.22
C SER A 83 4.40 -1.26 8.00
N GLN A 84 4.26 -0.98 9.31
CA GLN A 84 3.18 -1.54 10.13
C GLN A 84 1.80 -1.10 9.63
N PHE A 85 1.61 0.17 9.26
CA PHE A 85 0.34 0.65 8.73
C PHE A 85 -0.04 -0.06 7.42
N LEU A 86 0.90 -0.20 6.49
CA LEU A 86 0.67 -0.93 5.24
C LEU A 86 0.36 -2.41 5.50
N VAL A 87 1.11 -3.07 6.39
CA VAL A 87 0.87 -4.46 6.78
C VAL A 87 -0.51 -4.61 7.41
N ASN A 88 -0.93 -3.70 8.30
CA ASN A 88 -2.27 -3.70 8.90
C ASN A 88 -3.35 -3.60 7.82
N PHE A 89 -3.23 -2.63 6.91
CA PHE A 89 -4.21 -2.42 5.84
C PHE A 89 -4.32 -3.64 4.92
N PHE A 90 -3.20 -4.16 4.42
CA PHE A 90 -3.24 -5.33 3.55
C PHE A 90 -3.64 -6.60 4.31
N SER A 91 -3.41 -6.69 5.62
CA SER A 91 -3.89 -7.83 6.43
C SER A 91 -5.40 -7.84 6.52
N VAL A 92 -6.05 -6.67 6.66
CA VAL A 92 -7.52 -6.57 6.60
C VAL A 92 -8.04 -7.11 5.26
N LEU A 93 -7.40 -6.75 4.15
CA LEU A 93 -7.76 -7.27 2.83
C LEU A 93 -7.52 -8.79 2.76
N ARG A 94 -6.35 -9.27 3.20
CA ARG A 94 -6.01 -10.71 3.24
C ARG A 94 -7.03 -11.51 4.03
N ASP A 95 -7.42 -11.02 5.21
CA ASP A 95 -8.34 -11.71 6.10
C ASP A 95 -9.74 -11.80 5.48
N ALA A 96 -10.17 -10.79 4.70
CA ALA A 96 -11.41 -10.85 3.93
C ALA A 96 -11.37 -11.89 2.79
N TYR A 97 -10.21 -12.09 2.16
CA TYR A 97 -10.01 -13.12 1.13
C TYR A 97 -9.83 -14.53 1.73
N GLY A 98 -9.26 -14.64 2.93
CA GLY A 98 -8.86 -15.91 3.52
C GLY A 98 -7.96 -16.72 2.58
N ALA A 99 -8.37 -17.96 2.28
CA ALA A 99 -7.63 -18.85 1.38
C ALA A 99 -7.55 -18.34 -0.07
N GLU A 100 -8.50 -17.50 -0.52
CA GLU A 100 -8.44 -16.89 -1.86
C GLU A 100 -7.34 -15.83 -1.98
N TRP A 101 -6.69 -15.43 -0.88
CA TRP A 101 -5.61 -14.43 -0.94
C TRP A 101 -4.51 -14.90 -1.89
N GLU A 102 -4.12 -16.17 -1.80
CA GLU A 102 -3.06 -16.75 -2.60
C GLU A 102 -3.47 -17.05 -4.06
N SER A 103 -4.76 -16.91 -4.40
CA SER A 103 -5.30 -17.22 -5.72
C SER A 103 -4.76 -16.28 -6.80
N SER A 104 -4.63 -16.78 -8.03
CA SER A 104 -4.33 -15.95 -9.21
C SER A 104 -5.49 -15.03 -9.62
N SER A 105 -6.69 -15.25 -9.07
CA SER A 105 -7.84 -14.37 -9.23
C SER A 105 -7.80 -13.15 -8.29
N ASN A 106 -6.95 -13.15 -7.25
CA ASN A 106 -6.85 -12.01 -6.34
C ASN A 106 -6.17 -10.80 -7.01
N VAL A 107 -6.92 -9.71 -7.19
CA VAL A 107 -6.40 -8.51 -7.85
C VAL A 107 -5.26 -7.85 -7.09
N PHE A 108 -5.23 -7.93 -5.76
CA PHE A 108 -4.22 -7.28 -4.91
C PHE A 108 -2.84 -7.93 -5.00
N ARG A 109 -2.77 -9.17 -5.51
CA ARG A 109 -1.51 -9.83 -5.87
C ARG A 109 -1.01 -9.46 -7.27
N MET A 110 -1.73 -8.58 -7.97
CA MET A 110 -1.33 -8.03 -9.27
C MET A 110 -0.96 -6.56 -9.13
N ALA A 111 -0.20 -6.04 -10.09
CA ALA A 111 0.18 -4.63 -10.12
C ALA A 111 -1.05 -3.70 -10.01
N ALA A 112 -2.15 -4.05 -10.68
CA ALA A 112 -3.35 -3.22 -10.68
C ALA A 112 -3.98 -3.09 -9.29
N GLY A 113 -4.12 -4.19 -8.56
CA GLY A 113 -4.70 -4.15 -7.23
C GLY A 113 -3.77 -3.49 -6.22
N PHE A 114 -2.47 -3.78 -6.26
CA PHE A 114 -1.52 -3.14 -5.34
C PHE A 114 -1.49 -1.62 -5.51
N VAL A 115 -1.39 -1.13 -6.75
CA VAL A 115 -1.34 0.32 -7.03
C VAL A 115 -2.67 0.99 -6.68
N GLY A 116 -3.80 0.39 -7.07
CA GLY A 116 -5.13 0.92 -6.73
C GLY A 116 -5.40 0.94 -5.23
N ALA A 117 -4.93 -0.07 -4.49
CA ALA A 117 -5.03 -0.10 -3.03
C ALA A 117 -4.25 1.05 -2.38
N LEU A 118 -3.04 1.34 -2.86
CA LEU A 118 -2.26 2.48 -2.37
C LEU A 118 -2.86 3.84 -2.76
N GLU A 119 -3.54 3.93 -3.90
CA GLU A 119 -4.30 5.12 -4.28
C GLU A 119 -5.45 5.38 -3.29
N PHE A 120 -6.19 4.34 -2.92
CA PHE A 120 -7.20 4.41 -1.85
C PHE A 120 -6.58 4.80 -0.49
N VAL A 121 -5.44 4.21 -0.13
CA VAL A 121 -4.71 4.55 1.11
C VAL A 121 -4.36 6.03 1.14
N LYS A 122 -3.72 6.52 0.08
CA LYS A 122 -3.28 7.91 -0.06
C LYS A 122 -4.44 8.89 0.03
N ASN A 123 -5.56 8.59 -0.62
CA ASN A 123 -6.64 9.55 -0.80
C ASN A 123 -7.69 9.52 0.32
N LYS A 124 -7.90 8.38 0.99
CA LYS A 124 -8.99 8.18 1.94
C LYS A 124 -8.54 7.62 3.28
N LEU A 125 -7.95 6.43 3.28
CA LEU A 125 -7.74 5.68 4.52
C LEU A 125 -6.80 6.39 5.49
N VAL A 126 -5.66 6.89 4.98
CA VAL A 126 -4.66 7.53 5.84
C VAL A 126 -5.19 8.79 6.52
N VAL A 127 -6.02 9.57 5.80
CA VAL A 127 -6.67 10.77 6.34
C VAL A 127 -7.66 10.38 7.44
N HIS A 128 -8.43 9.32 7.23
CA HIS A 128 -9.37 8.83 8.24
C HIS A 128 -8.66 8.34 9.50
N CYS A 129 -7.63 7.48 9.36
CA CYS A 129 -6.84 6.99 10.49
C CYS A 129 -6.14 8.14 11.24
N ASN A 130 -5.71 9.19 10.54
CA ASN A 130 -5.16 10.37 11.19
C ASN A 130 -6.20 11.13 12.01
N LEU A 131 -7.43 11.28 11.51
CA LEU A 131 -8.52 11.94 12.23
C LEU A 131 -8.96 11.16 13.48
N THR A 132 -8.91 9.82 13.43
CA THR A 132 -9.25 8.96 14.58
C THR A 132 -8.07 8.71 15.51
N GLY A 133 -6.84 8.92 15.03
CA GLY A 133 -5.60 8.59 15.74
C GLY A 133 -5.33 7.08 15.81
N ASP A 134 -6.01 6.25 15.01
CA ASP A 134 -5.94 4.79 15.07
C ASP A 134 -5.61 4.18 13.70
N PHE A 135 -4.42 3.59 13.60
CA PHE A 135 -3.87 2.94 12.42
C PHE A 135 -3.83 1.40 12.55
N THR A 136 -4.52 0.84 13.56
CA THR A 136 -4.54 -0.61 13.80
C THR A 136 -5.38 -1.35 12.75
N ALA A 137 -5.08 -2.63 12.54
CA ALA A 137 -5.87 -3.48 11.66
C ALA A 137 -7.35 -3.54 12.07
N ALA A 138 -7.65 -3.53 13.38
CA ALA A 138 -9.02 -3.54 13.90
C ALA A 138 -9.80 -2.27 13.51
N ALA A 139 -9.17 -1.09 13.64
CA ALA A 139 -9.77 0.17 13.22
C ALA A 139 -10.01 0.23 11.71
N ILE A 140 -9.04 -0.23 10.91
CA ILE A 140 -9.15 -0.30 9.46
C ILE A 140 -10.28 -1.27 9.05
N ALA A 141 -10.36 -2.46 9.66
CA ALA A 141 -11.43 -3.43 9.40
C ALA A 141 -12.81 -2.92 9.79
N ALA A 142 -12.89 -2.01 10.77
CA ALA A 142 -14.16 -1.40 11.16
C ALA A 142 -14.73 -0.47 10.08
N VAL A 143 -13.90 0.07 9.18
CA VAL A 143 -14.33 1.04 8.17
C VAL A 143 -14.19 0.53 6.73
N VAL A 144 -13.34 -0.45 6.47
CA VAL A 144 -13.25 -1.13 5.17
C VAL A 144 -14.12 -2.39 5.22
N LYS A 145 -15.36 -2.30 4.73
CA LYS A 145 -16.39 -3.36 4.82
C LYS A 145 -16.25 -4.42 3.73
N MET A 146 -15.04 -4.96 3.56
CA MET A 146 -14.80 -6.04 2.61
C MET A 146 -15.26 -7.39 3.19
N SER A 147 -15.98 -8.17 2.37
CA SER A 147 -16.49 -9.50 2.74
C SER A 147 -16.21 -10.50 1.61
N PRO A 148 -16.34 -11.82 1.85
CA PRO A 148 -16.18 -12.82 0.79
C PRO A 148 -17.11 -12.63 -0.42
N GLY A 149 -18.24 -11.92 -0.24
CA GLY A 149 -19.16 -11.59 -1.34
C GLY A 149 -18.75 -10.36 -2.15
N SER A 150 -17.82 -9.54 -1.66
CA SER A 150 -17.38 -8.29 -2.30
C SER A 150 -15.91 -8.33 -2.74
N LEU A 151 -15.35 -9.53 -2.94
CA LEU A 151 -13.97 -9.68 -3.40
C LEU A 151 -13.76 -9.11 -4.80
N ILE A 152 -12.73 -8.27 -4.97
CA ILE A 152 -12.35 -7.68 -6.26
C ILE A 152 -11.46 -8.68 -6.99
N ARG A 153 -12.04 -9.45 -7.90
CA ARG A 153 -11.29 -10.48 -8.61
C ARG A 153 -10.70 -9.93 -9.91
N ARG A 154 -9.75 -10.67 -10.48
CA ARG A 154 -9.09 -10.34 -11.75
C ARG A 154 -10.09 -10.10 -12.88
N GLU A 155 -11.18 -10.86 -12.90
CA GLU A 155 -12.27 -10.75 -13.87
C GLU A 155 -12.93 -9.36 -13.83
N SER A 156 -12.95 -8.71 -12.66
CA SER A 156 -13.50 -7.35 -12.51
C SER A 156 -12.69 -6.27 -13.23
N ILE A 157 -11.41 -6.55 -13.53
CA ILE A 157 -10.52 -5.64 -14.26
C ILE A 157 -10.15 -6.16 -15.66
N GLU A 158 -10.83 -7.21 -16.14
CA GLU A 158 -10.57 -7.76 -17.46
C GLU A 158 -10.85 -6.71 -18.55
N GLY A 159 -9.92 -6.59 -19.51
CA GLY A 159 -9.99 -5.55 -20.54
C GLY A 159 -9.58 -4.14 -20.09
N LEU A 160 -9.40 -3.90 -18.79
CA LEU A 160 -8.85 -2.64 -18.27
C LEU A 160 -7.32 -2.69 -18.26
N GLN A 161 -6.68 -1.57 -18.60
CA GLN A 161 -5.21 -1.45 -18.61
C GLN A 161 -4.74 -0.18 -17.92
N GLY A 162 -3.54 -0.25 -17.33
CA GLY A 162 -2.86 0.85 -16.68
C GLY A 162 -3.76 1.57 -15.66
N ARG A 163 -3.81 2.90 -15.75
CA ARG A 163 -4.54 3.76 -14.81
C ARG A 163 -6.02 3.39 -14.64
N ARG A 164 -6.70 2.93 -15.70
CA ARG A 164 -8.12 2.55 -15.61
C ARG A 164 -8.33 1.35 -14.67
N ALA A 165 -7.43 0.37 -14.71
CA ALA A 165 -7.49 -0.78 -13.81
C ALA A 165 -7.18 -0.36 -12.36
N PHE A 166 -6.23 0.57 -12.16
CA PHE A 166 -5.86 1.06 -10.84
C PHE A 166 -7.02 1.82 -10.19
N SER A 167 -7.61 2.76 -10.94
CA SER A 167 -8.75 3.54 -10.49
C SER A 167 -9.99 2.68 -10.25
N PHE A 168 -10.21 1.61 -11.03
CA PHE A 168 -11.29 0.66 -10.74
C PHE A 168 -11.14 0.04 -9.34
N VAL A 169 -9.95 -0.46 -9.00
CA VAL A 169 -9.71 -1.07 -7.69
C VAL A 169 -9.82 -0.03 -6.56
N ALA A 170 -9.27 1.18 -6.77
CA ALA A 170 -9.37 2.26 -5.79
C ALA A 170 -10.82 2.67 -5.53
N ASN A 171 -11.63 2.80 -6.57
CA ASN A 171 -13.06 3.13 -6.46
C ASN A 171 -13.84 2.01 -5.78
N ALA A 172 -13.58 0.75 -6.13
CA ALA A 172 -14.23 -0.39 -5.48
C ALA A 172 -13.92 -0.45 -3.97
N LEU A 173 -12.70 -0.09 -3.56
CA LEU A 173 -12.37 0.07 -2.14
C LEU A 173 -13.06 1.28 -1.50
N ASP A 174 -13.19 2.40 -2.22
CA ASP A 174 -13.93 3.59 -1.75
C ASP A 174 -15.43 3.28 -1.55
N ASP A 175 -16.04 2.49 -2.45
CA ASP A 175 -17.43 2.04 -2.33
C ASP A 175 -17.66 1.14 -1.10
N MET A 176 -16.62 0.44 -0.65
CA MET A 176 -16.64 -0.41 0.56
C MET A 176 -16.19 0.35 1.82
N PHE A 177 -15.83 1.62 1.70
CA PHE A 177 -15.31 2.42 2.80
C PHE A 177 -16.43 3.21 3.50
N ASP A 178 -16.75 2.84 4.73
CA ASP A 178 -17.76 3.50 5.56
C ASP A 178 -17.12 4.09 6.83
N PRO A 179 -16.72 5.39 6.80
CA PRO A 179 -16.15 6.07 7.95
C PRO A 179 -17.21 6.49 9.00
N ASN A 180 -18.51 6.36 8.72
CA ASN A 180 -19.58 6.86 9.59
C ASN A 180 -20.13 5.81 10.56
N ASP A 181 -19.86 4.52 10.35
CA ASP A 181 -20.34 3.43 11.23
C ASP A 181 -19.85 3.58 12.69
N GLN A 182 -18.76 4.33 12.93
CA GLN A 182 -18.29 4.63 14.28
C GLN A 182 -19.14 5.67 15.06
N LYS A 183 -20.05 6.42 14.41
CA LYS A 183 -20.97 7.35 15.10
C LYS A 183 -22.19 6.66 15.74
N GLY A 184 -22.35 5.35 15.53
CA GLY A 184 -23.53 4.58 15.99
C GLY A 184 -23.45 4.00 17.41
N ARG A 185 -22.28 3.90 18.04
CA ARG A 185 -22.14 3.45 19.43
C ARG A 185 -22.44 4.61 20.40
N LYS A 186 -23.70 5.04 20.45
CA LYS A 186 -24.21 5.76 21.63
C LYS A 186 -24.13 4.80 22.82
N ILE A 187 -23.26 5.12 23.77
CA ILE A 187 -23.24 4.50 25.09
C ILE A 187 -24.67 4.58 25.63
N LYS A 188 -25.32 3.43 25.82
CA LYS A 188 -26.50 3.36 26.68
C LYS A 188 -25.97 3.48 28.12
N VAL A 189 -26.32 4.59 28.77
CA VAL A 189 -26.22 4.74 30.23
C VAL A 189 -27.23 3.79 30.87
#